data_AF-A0A972H3F6-F1
#
_entry.id   AF-A0A972H3F6-F1
#
_cell.length_a   1.000
_cell.length_b   1.000
_cell.length_c   1.000
_cell.angle_alpha   90.00
_cell.angle_beta   90.00
_cell.angle_gamma   90.00
#
_symmetry.space_group_name_H-M   'P 1'
#
loop_
_entity.id
_entity.type
_entity.pdbx_description
1 polymer ?
#
loop_
_entity_poly.entity_id
_entity_poly.type
_entity_poly.pdbx_seq_one_letter_code
_entity_poly.pdbx_strand_id
1 'polypeptide(L)'
;MNKILIKNATRELLTNLLPLLQQGILMKVTAGSSVRDFLISNLCLDEEYIDRRIQSILLNGRPVDDPSGAKIKDGVTIALSSSMPGLVGATLRRCSPVASLRSTLTYKESSNIKSNCQATVRLKLFNLIMSEIGPFMLKQGVMVEAKRIQEILNKLNSLFDKDRNEVFLNNETIEPVELLKVLSQDDGLCIIQIETITEL
;
A
#
# COMPACT_ATOMS: atom_id res chain seq x y z
N MET A 1 7.54 -15.24 -9.50
CA MET A 1 7.17 -13.85 -9.16
C MET A 1 8.45 -13.04 -9.28
N ASN A 2 8.49 -12.08 -10.19
CA ASN A 2 9.70 -11.29 -10.43
C ASN A 2 9.97 -10.35 -9.26
N LYS A 3 11.25 -10.19 -8.88
CA LYS A 3 11.69 -9.20 -7.89
C LYS A 3 12.53 -8.14 -8.56
N ILE A 4 12.11 -6.89 -8.44
CA ILE A 4 12.76 -5.70 -8.96
C ILE A 4 13.37 -4.97 -7.77
N LEU A 5 14.67 -4.68 -7.84
CA LEU A 5 15.36 -3.83 -6.89
C LEU A 5 15.97 -2.65 -7.63
N ILE A 6 15.65 -1.44 -7.19
CA ILE A 6 16.26 -0.20 -7.70
C ILE A 6 17.12 0.36 -6.58
N LYS A 7 18.43 0.40 -6.80
CA LYS A 7 19.40 1.02 -5.89
C LYS A 7 19.80 2.41 -6.40
N ASN A 8 20.39 3.18 -5.50
CA ASN A 8 20.81 4.56 -5.72
C ASN A 8 19.65 5.47 -6.16
N ALA A 9 18.42 5.11 -5.78
CA ALA A 9 17.24 5.89 -6.12
C ALA A 9 17.30 7.26 -5.45
N THR A 10 17.06 8.33 -6.22
CA THR A 10 16.90 9.67 -5.66
C THR A 10 15.62 9.76 -4.83
N ARG A 11 15.57 10.72 -3.89
CA ARG A 11 14.32 11.03 -3.15
C ARG A 11 13.17 11.41 -4.09
N GLU A 12 13.49 12.06 -5.20
CA GLU A 12 12.52 12.42 -6.23
C GLU A 12 11.93 11.19 -6.92
N LEU A 13 12.76 10.22 -7.32
CA LEU A 13 12.29 8.95 -7.89
C LEU A 13 11.38 8.21 -6.90
N LEU A 14 11.81 8.11 -5.64
CA LEU A 14 11.02 7.48 -4.58
C LEU A 14 9.65 8.14 -4.41
N THR A 15 9.61 9.48 -4.35
CA THR A 15 8.36 10.24 -4.17
C THR A 15 7.41 10.03 -5.35
N ASN A 16 7.94 9.96 -6.56
CA ASN A 16 7.16 9.72 -7.77
C ASN A 16 6.66 8.27 -7.92
N LEU A 17 7.18 7.32 -7.13
CA LEU A 17 6.69 5.94 -7.05
C LEU A 17 5.57 5.75 -6.03
N LEU A 18 5.37 6.69 -5.10
CA LEU A 18 4.31 6.64 -4.10
C LEU A 18 2.88 6.45 -4.68
N PRO A 19 2.52 6.98 -5.86
CA PRO A 19 1.21 6.71 -6.47
C PRO A 19 0.88 5.22 -6.69
N LEU A 20 1.88 4.32 -6.73
CA LEU A 20 1.65 2.86 -6.71
C LEU A 20 0.84 2.44 -5.47
N LEU A 21 1.12 3.06 -4.32
CA LEU A 21 0.49 2.79 -3.03
C LEU A 21 -0.95 3.29 -2.99
N GLN A 22 -1.26 4.37 -3.70
CA GLN A 22 -2.62 4.90 -3.80
C GLN A 22 -3.52 4.00 -4.66
N GLN A 23 -2.99 3.52 -5.78
CA GLN A 23 -3.67 2.57 -6.67
C GLN A 23 -3.86 1.20 -5.99
N GLY A 24 -2.97 0.86 -5.05
CA GLY A 24 -3.08 -0.25 -4.11
C GLY A 24 -2.05 -1.34 -4.35
N ILE A 25 -1.47 -1.84 -3.26
CA ILE A 25 -0.48 -2.91 -3.25
C ILE A 25 -1.03 -4.16 -2.59
N LEU A 26 -0.49 -5.32 -2.93
CA LEU A 26 -0.88 -6.57 -2.30
C LEU A 26 0.03 -6.87 -1.11
N MET A 27 -0.56 -7.37 -0.03
CA MET A 27 0.14 -7.81 1.16
C MET A 27 -0.38 -9.17 1.60
N LYS A 28 0.54 -10.03 2.07
CA LYS A 28 0.20 -11.28 2.73
C LYS A 28 0.02 -11.03 4.22
N VAL A 29 -1.09 -11.50 4.76
CA VAL A 29 -1.48 -11.32 6.17
C VAL A 29 -2.09 -12.61 6.70
N THR A 30 -2.29 -12.68 8.02
CA THR A 30 -3.01 -13.80 8.63
C THR A 30 -4.51 -13.57 8.53
N ALA A 31 -5.26 -14.52 7.95
CA ALA A 31 -6.72 -14.43 7.89
C ALA A 31 -7.32 -14.41 9.30
N GLY A 32 -8.31 -13.55 9.51
CA GLY A 32 -8.97 -13.40 10.81
C GLY A 32 -8.23 -12.50 11.81
N SER A 33 -7.09 -11.93 11.44
CA SER A 33 -6.51 -10.82 12.22
C SER A 33 -7.45 -9.63 12.24
N SER A 34 -7.40 -8.83 13.30
CA SER A 34 -8.13 -7.56 13.32
C SER A 34 -7.44 -6.54 12.41
N VAL A 35 -8.16 -5.49 12.01
CA VAL A 35 -7.54 -4.35 11.33
C VAL A 35 -6.49 -3.70 12.23
N ARG A 36 -6.70 -3.64 13.55
CA ARG A 36 -5.68 -3.11 14.49
C ARG A 36 -4.39 -3.95 14.44
N ASP A 37 -4.51 -5.27 14.53
CA ASP A 37 -3.35 -6.18 14.49
C ASP A 37 -2.57 -6.06 13.19
N PHE A 38 -3.27 -5.88 12.06
CA PHE A 38 -2.65 -5.64 10.76
C PHE A 38 -1.84 -4.33 10.73
N LEU A 39 -2.39 -3.24 11.27
CA LEU A 39 -1.68 -1.96 11.32
C LEU A 39 -0.41 -2.05 12.19
N ILE A 40 -0.50 -2.74 13.33
CA ILE A 40 0.65 -2.89 14.25
C ILE A 40 1.68 -3.86 13.66
N SER A 41 1.25 -5.06 13.27
CA SER A 41 2.17 -6.16 12.96
C SER A 41 2.68 -6.10 11.52
N ASN A 42 1.83 -5.74 10.56
CA ASN A 42 2.19 -5.75 9.14
C ASN A 42 2.68 -4.40 8.63
N LEU A 43 2.21 -3.29 9.21
CA LEU A 43 2.67 -1.95 8.86
C LEU A 43 3.65 -1.36 9.88
N CYS A 44 3.96 -2.09 10.95
CA CYS A 44 4.89 -1.67 12.00
C CYS A 44 4.51 -0.30 12.61
N LEU A 45 3.21 -0.02 12.77
CA LEU A 45 2.73 1.23 13.35
C LEU A 45 2.49 1.08 14.84
N ASP A 46 2.91 2.08 15.62
CA ASP A 46 2.56 2.14 17.03
C ASP A 46 1.09 2.57 17.24
N GLU A 47 0.58 2.30 18.44
CA GLU A 47 -0.81 2.61 18.78
C GLU A 47 -1.12 4.11 18.74
N GLU A 48 -0.16 4.95 19.16
CA GLU A 48 -0.35 6.40 19.17
C GLU A 48 -0.51 6.94 17.73
N TYR A 49 0.29 6.46 16.79
CA TYR A 49 0.19 6.80 15.38
C TYR A 49 -1.16 6.37 14.81
N ILE A 50 -1.61 5.15 15.10
CA ILE A 50 -2.91 4.64 14.63
C ILE A 50 -4.04 5.55 15.13
N ASP A 51 -4.04 5.89 16.41
CA ASP A 51 -5.15 6.63 17.02
C ASP A 51 -5.11 8.14 16.71
N ARG A 52 -3.92 8.74 16.51
CA ARG A 52 -3.77 10.18 16.25
C ARG A 52 -3.66 10.55 14.77
N ARG A 53 -3.02 9.72 13.95
CA ARG A 53 -2.70 10.04 12.55
C ARG A 53 -3.67 9.42 11.56
N ILE A 54 -4.18 8.21 11.83
CA ILE A 54 -5.11 7.53 10.91
C ILE A 54 -6.55 7.91 11.25
N GLN A 55 -7.11 8.87 10.50
CA GLN A 55 -8.46 9.37 10.73
C GLN A 55 -9.55 8.60 9.98
N SER A 56 -9.17 7.83 8.96
CA SER A 56 -10.12 7.08 8.14
C SER A 56 -9.52 5.73 7.76
N ILE A 57 -10.25 4.69 8.13
CA ILE A 57 -9.97 3.29 7.77
C ILE A 57 -11.19 2.79 7.02
N LEU A 58 -11.00 2.37 5.77
CA LEU A 58 -12.04 1.77 4.96
C LEU A 58 -11.71 0.31 4.69
N LEU A 59 -12.67 -0.58 4.95
CA LEU A 59 -12.62 -1.99 4.57
C LEU A 59 -13.63 -2.23 3.45
N ASN A 60 -13.17 -2.59 2.26
CA ASN A 60 -13.97 -2.69 1.03
C ASN A 60 -14.82 -1.43 0.78
N GLY A 61 -14.23 -0.25 1.03
CA GLY A 61 -14.89 1.04 0.86
C GLY A 61 -15.85 1.45 1.99
N ARG A 62 -16.03 0.61 3.02
CA ARG A 62 -16.89 0.89 4.18
C ARG A 62 -16.05 1.38 5.37
N PRO A 63 -16.48 2.43 6.08
CA PRO A 63 -15.75 2.93 7.24
C PRO A 63 -15.70 1.88 8.37
N VAL A 64 -14.55 1.84 9.05
CA VAL A 64 -14.30 0.99 10.21
C VAL A 64 -14.10 1.89 11.43
N ASP A 65 -15.07 1.91 12.33
CA ASP A 65 -15.01 2.68 13.57
C ASP A 65 -14.23 1.95 14.67
N ASP A 66 -14.34 0.62 14.72
CA ASP A 66 -13.60 -0.25 15.63
C ASP A 66 -12.64 -1.19 14.87
N PRO A 67 -11.34 -0.84 14.76
CA PRO A 67 -10.32 -1.69 14.15
C PRO A 67 -10.10 -3.03 14.83
N SER A 68 -10.36 -3.12 16.14
CA SER A 68 -10.10 -4.31 16.93
C SER A 68 -11.19 -5.37 16.67
N GLY A 69 -12.44 -4.93 16.50
CA GLY A 69 -13.57 -5.78 16.13
C GLY A 69 -13.62 -6.14 14.64
N ALA A 70 -13.07 -5.31 13.75
CA ALA A 70 -13.12 -5.56 12.30
C ALA A 70 -12.11 -6.63 11.86
N LYS A 71 -12.61 -7.77 11.35
CA LYS A 71 -11.77 -8.89 10.89
C LYS A 71 -11.40 -8.80 9.42
N ILE A 72 -10.13 -9.09 9.12
CA ILE A 72 -9.60 -9.17 7.77
C ILE A 72 -9.86 -10.55 7.17
N LYS A 73 -10.43 -10.57 5.97
CA LYS A 73 -10.64 -11.77 5.15
C LYS A 73 -9.71 -11.74 3.93
N ASP A 74 -9.57 -12.87 3.26
CA ASP A 74 -8.86 -12.92 1.99
C ASP A 74 -9.55 -12.05 0.92
N GLY A 75 -8.75 -11.38 0.08
CA GLY A 75 -9.21 -10.55 -1.02
C GLY A 75 -9.77 -9.17 -0.65
N VAL A 76 -9.78 -8.79 0.64
CA VAL A 76 -10.31 -7.48 1.05
C VAL A 76 -9.37 -6.34 0.65
N THR A 77 -9.94 -5.17 0.41
CA THR A 77 -9.21 -3.92 0.24
C THR A 77 -9.29 -3.08 1.50
N ILE A 78 -8.13 -2.66 2.02
CA ILE A 78 -8.01 -1.73 3.15
C ILE A 78 -7.48 -0.41 2.60
N ALA A 79 -8.17 0.69 2.89
CA ALA A 79 -7.69 2.04 2.57
C ALA A 79 -7.48 2.86 3.84
N LEU A 80 -6.33 3.52 3.94
CA LEU A 80 -5.93 4.35 5.07
C LEU A 80 -5.74 5.80 4.62
N SER A 81 -6.27 6.75 5.39
CA SER A 81 -6.05 8.17 5.16
C SER A 81 -5.95 8.96 6.46
N SER A 82 -5.12 10.01 6.45
CA SER A 82 -4.97 10.97 7.55
C SER A 82 -6.02 12.08 7.51
N SER A 83 -6.64 12.28 6.36
CA SER A 83 -7.73 13.22 6.16
C SER A 83 -8.53 12.78 4.93
N MET A 84 -9.83 13.02 4.89
CA MET A 84 -10.54 13.05 3.63
C MET A 84 -11.17 14.44 3.56
N PRO A 85 -10.72 15.34 2.68
CA PRO A 85 -11.39 16.61 2.47
C PRO A 85 -12.70 16.41 1.69
N GLY A 86 -13.67 17.31 1.89
CA GLY A 86 -14.97 17.30 1.19
C GLY A 86 -16.07 16.46 1.86
N LEU A 87 -17.27 16.44 1.25
CA LEU A 87 -18.48 15.81 1.80
C LEU A 87 -18.31 14.29 2.06
N VAL A 88 -17.57 13.61 1.18
CA VAL A 88 -17.20 12.20 1.33
C VAL A 88 -16.35 11.98 2.59
N GLY A 89 -15.44 12.90 2.89
CA GLY A 89 -14.60 12.81 4.07
C GLY A 89 -15.26 13.25 5.37
N ALA A 90 -16.11 14.28 5.34
CA ALA A 90 -16.93 14.67 6.50
C ALA A 90 -17.82 13.53 7.00
N THR A 91 -18.20 12.63 6.08
CA THR A 91 -19.08 11.52 6.39
C THR A 91 -18.30 10.22 6.70
N LEU A 92 -17.16 9.93 6.04
CA LEU A 92 -16.32 8.73 6.25
C LEU A 92 -15.27 8.84 7.38
N ARG A 93 -15.08 10.01 7.99
CA ARG A 93 -14.17 10.21 9.12
C ARG A 93 -14.66 9.49 10.37
N ARG A 94 -13.75 8.83 11.09
CA ARG A 94 -14.03 8.21 12.39
C ARG A 94 -14.53 9.28 13.38
N CYS A 95 -15.57 8.96 14.15
CA CYS A 95 -16.20 9.84 15.16
C CYS A 95 -16.84 11.14 14.62
N SER A 96 -17.34 11.16 13.38
CA SER A 96 -18.11 12.31 12.88
C SER A 96 -19.47 12.47 13.61
N PRO A 97 -19.95 13.69 13.95
CA PRO A 97 -21.24 13.92 14.64
C PRO A 97 -22.48 13.42 13.87
N VAL A 98 -22.34 13.05 12.60
CA VAL A 98 -23.38 12.43 11.75
C VAL A 98 -23.24 10.91 11.62
N ALA A 99 -22.40 10.26 12.45
CA ALA A 99 -22.20 8.81 12.48
C ALA A 99 -23.50 8.01 12.69
N SER A 100 -24.47 8.59 13.41
CA SER A 100 -25.78 7.99 13.68
C SER A 100 -26.66 7.78 12.42
N LEU A 101 -26.38 8.47 11.31
CA LEU A 101 -27.13 8.35 10.05
C LEU A 101 -26.69 7.16 9.18
N ARG A 102 -25.74 6.32 9.65
CA ARG A 102 -25.06 5.28 8.86
C ARG A 102 -25.18 3.87 9.42
N SER A 103 -26.14 3.61 10.32
CA SER A 103 -26.39 2.28 10.91
C SER A 103 -26.61 1.15 9.89
N THR A 104 -26.87 1.49 8.61
CA THR A 104 -27.04 0.57 7.48
C THR A 104 -25.77 0.33 6.64
N LEU A 105 -24.68 1.11 6.84
CA LEU A 105 -23.46 1.07 6.00
C LEU A 105 -22.22 0.50 6.72
N THR A 106 -22.23 0.47 8.05
CA THR A 106 -21.15 -0.14 8.84
C THR A 106 -21.03 -1.63 8.49
N TYR A 107 -19.79 -2.13 8.32
CA TYR A 107 -19.54 -3.55 8.11
C TYR A 107 -20.14 -4.35 9.28
N LYS A 108 -21.11 -5.22 8.99
CA LYS A 108 -21.63 -6.22 9.93
C LYS A 108 -21.13 -7.58 9.48
N GLU A 109 -20.51 -8.28 10.43
CA GLU A 109 -19.90 -9.58 10.24
C GLU A 109 -20.92 -10.59 9.69
N SER A 110 -20.56 -11.25 8.59
CA SER A 110 -21.26 -12.43 8.07
C SER A 110 -20.31 -13.63 8.12
N SER A 111 -20.88 -14.74 8.58
CA SER A 111 -20.34 -16.00 9.11
C SER A 111 -19.15 -16.67 8.41
N ASN A 112 -18.42 -17.46 9.23
CA ASN A 112 -17.37 -18.48 8.98
C ASN A 112 -16.04 -18.03 8.37
N ILE A 113 -15.13 -17.56 9.23
CA ILE A 113 -13.71 -17.38 8.94
C ILE A 113 -12.98 -18.68 9.33
N LYS A 114 -12.31 -19.32 8.37
CA LYS A 114 -11.26 -20.31 8.69
C LYS A 114 -10.03 -19.52 9.17
N SER A 115 -9.89 -19.35 10.48
CA SER A 115 -8.72 -18.75 11.11
C SER A 115 -7.47 -19.61 10.85
N ASN A 116 -6.29 -18.97 10.78
CA ASN A 116 -4.95 -19.55 10.48
C ASN A 116 -4.56 -19.80 9.01
N CYS A 117 -5.34 -19.37 8.01
CA CYS A 117 -4.87 -19.39 6.62
C CYS A 117 -4.18 -18.07 6.23
N GLN A 118 -3.23 -18.11 5.29
CA GLN A 118 -2.63 -16.90 4.71
C GLN A 118 -3.69 -16.20 3.84
N ALA A 119 -3.95 -14.93 4.10
CA ALA A 119 -4.81 -14.06 3.31
C ALA A 119 -3.98 -13.06 2.49
N THR A 120 -4.53 -12.64 1.36
CA THR A 120 -3.99 -11.59 0.49
C THR A 120 -4.93 -10.38 0.57
N VAL A 121 -4.40 -9.24 0.99
CA VAL A 121 -5.16 -7.99 1.08
C VAL A 121 -4.60 -6.96 0.14
N ARG A 122 -5.45 -6.06 -0.34
CA ARG A 122 -5.03 -4.89 -1.11
C ARG A 122 -5.00 -3.68 -0.18
N LEU A 123 -3.82 -3.12 0.07
CA LEU A 123 -3.65 -1.90 0.87
C LEU A 123 -3.58 -0.67 -0.04
N LYS A 124 -4.34 0.37 0.28
CA LYS A 124 -4.28 1.69 -0.36
C LYS A 124 -3.93 2.76 0.66
N LEU A 125 -2.94 3.59 0.35
CA LEU A 125 -2.52 4.70 1.19
C LEU A 125 -2.84 6.03 0.51
N PHE A 126 -3.38 6.98 1.27
CA PHE A 126 -3.76 8.31 0.78
C PHE A 126 -3.16 9.41 1.64
N ASN A 127 -3.08 10.61 1.06
CA ASN A 127 -2.68 11.85 1.72
C ASN A 127 -1.35 11.69 2.49
N LEU A 128 -1.27 12.26 3.70
CA LEU A 128 -0.05 12.28 4.49
C LEU A 128 0.43 10.86 4.88
N ILE A 129 -0.49 9.91 5.04
CA ILE A 129 -0.16 8.52 5.36
C ILE A 129 0.69 7.90 4.25
N MET A 130 0.41 8.23 2.99
CA MET A 130 1.18 7.74 1.85
C MET A 130 2.63 8.24 1.88
N SER A 131 2.86 9.51 2.22
CA SER A 131 4.21 10.08 2.32
C SER A 131 4.97 9.63 3.57
N GLU A 132 4.27 9.36 4.68
CA GLU A 132 4.90 8.93 5.93
C GLU A 132 5.26 7.44 5.92
N ILE A 133 4.36 6.57 5.45
CA ILE A 133 4.54 5.10 5.47
C ILE A 133 5.12 4.57 4.15
N GLY A 134 4.81 5.22 3.03
CA GLY A 134 5.13 4.71 1.71
C GLY A 134 6.62 4.48 1.41
N PRO A 135 7.52 5.41 1.78
CA PRO A 135 8.97 5.20 1.70
C PRO A 135 9.44 3.91 2.39
N PHE A 136 8.96 3.67 3.61
CA PHE A 136 9.31 2.48 4.36
C PHE A 136 8.80 1.21 3.65
N MET A 137 7.56 1.23 3.14
CA MET A 137 6.98 0.09 2.42
C MET A 137 7.76 -0.23 1.14
N LEU A 138 8.09 0.78 0.33
CA LEU A 138 8.90 0.60 -0.88
C LEU A 138 10.30 0.06 -0.55
N LYS A 139 10.88 0.41 0.60
CA LYS A 139 12.15 -0.13 1.06
C LYS A 139 12.07 -1.61 1.46
N GLN A 140 10.96 -2.05 2.05
CA GLN A 140 10.72 -3.47 2.37
C GLN A 140 10.38 -4.32 1.14
N GLY A 141 9.85 -3.67 0.10
CA GLY A 141 9.37 -4.32 -1.10
C GLY A 141 7.86 -4.50 -1.07
N VAL A 142 7.19 -4.04 -2.13
CA VAL A 142 5.73 -4.11 -2.25
C VAL A 142 5.32 -4.94 -3.45
N MET A 143 4.23 -5.69 -3.33
CA MET A 143 3.72 -6.53 -4.40
C MET A 143 2.72 -5.76 -5.27
N VAL A 144 3.00 -5.65 -6.56
CA VAL A 144 2.20 -4.89 -7.53
C VAL A 144 2.17 -5.63 -8.86
N GLU A 145 1.11 -5.43 -9.64
CA GLU A 145 1.02 -5.89 -11.02
C GLU A 145 2.13 -5.26 -11.87
N ALA A 146 2.82 -6.08 -12.67
CA ALA A 146 3.97 -5.66 -13.47
C ALA A 146 3.65 -4.46 -14.40
N LYS A 147 2.48 -4.49 -15.04
CA LYS A 147 1.97 -3.38 -15.88
C LYS A 147 1.93 -2.04 -15.15
N ARG A 148 1.51 -2.01 -13.89
CA ARG A 148 1.40 -0.77 -13.11
C ARG A 148 2.77 -0.20 -12.75
N ILE A 149 3.74 -1.08 -12.50
CA ILE A 149 5.14 -0.68 -12.31
C ILE A 149 5.69 -0.08 -13.61
N GLN A 150 5.46 -0.77 -14.74
CA GLN A 150 5.88 -0.34 -16.06
C GLN A 150 5.31 1.04 -16.45
N GLU A 151 4.02 1.25 -16.23
CA GLU A 151 3.34 2.51 -16.54
C GLU A 151 3.92 3.69 -15.77
N ILE A 152 4.28 3.50 -14.50
CA ILE A 152 4.86 4.57 -13.69
C ILE A 152 6.32 4.78 -14.05
N LEU A 153 7.13 3.72 -14.18
CA LEU A 153 8.54 3.86 -14.54
C LEU A 153 8.71 4.51 -15.94
N ASN A 154 7.82 4.20 -16.89
CA ASN A 154 7.81 4.86 -18.21
C ASN A 154 7.62 6.39 -18.11
N LYS A 155 6.79 6.86 -17.17
CA LYS A 155 6.57 8.30 -16.95
C LYS A 155 7.77 8.98 -16.28
N LEU A 156 8.68 8.19 -15.70
CA LEU A 156 9.84 8.66 -14.94
C LEU A 156 11.15 8.43 -15.70
N ASN A 157 11.12 8.25 -17.02
CA ASN A 157 12.30 7.94 -17.83
C ASN A 157 13.49 8.91 -17.62
N SER A 158 13.25 10.18 -17.28
CA SER A 158 14.29 11.17 -16.99
C SER A 158 14.96 10.98 -15.62
N LEU A 159 14.27 10.35 -14.68
CA LEU A 159 14.75 10.03 -13.33
C LEU A 159 15.22 8.57 -13.21
N PHE A 160 14.70 7.69 -14.07
CA PHE A 160 14.97 6.26 -14.13
C PHE A 160 15.85 5.93 -15.34
N ASP A 161 17.14 6.23 -15.19
CA ASP A 161 18.16 5.93 -16.20
C ASP A 161 19.38 5.20 -15.59
N LYS A 162 20.15 4.52 -16.45
CA LYS A 162 21.29 3.67 -16.09
C LYS A 162 22.41 4.45 -15.41
N ASP A 163 22.56 5.73 -15.70
CA ASP A 163 23.62 6.56 -15.12
C ASP A 163 23.31 6.97 -13.67
N ARG A 164 22.04 6.82 -13.25
CA ARG A 164 21.55 7.25 -11.94
C ARG A 164 21.14 6.10 -11.03
N ASN A 165 20.70 4.97 -11.61
CA ASN A 165 20.09 3.89 -10.85
C ASN A 165 20.69 2.55 -11.26
N GLU A 166 21.05 1.75 -10.27
CA GLU A 166 21.38 0.34 -10.48
C GLU A 166 20.11 -0.48 -10.33
N VAL A 167 19.75 -1.22 -11.37
CA VAL A 167 18.49 -1.96 -11.42
C VAL A 167 18.77 -3.44 -11.51
N PHE A 168 18.07 -4.21 -10.69
CA PHE A 168 18.20 -5.66 -10.63
C PHE A 168 16.84 -6.31 -10.83
N LEU A 169 16.79 -7.33 -11.69
CA LEU A 169 15.66 -8.24 -11.85
C LEU A 169 16.10 -9.63 -11.36
N ASN A 170 15.43 -10.16 -10.35
CA ASN A 170 15.75 -11.45 -9.74
C ASN A 170 17.24 -11.58 -9.31
N ASN A 171 17.80 -10.47 -8.81
CA ASN A 171 19.22 -10.29 -8.41
C ASN A 171 20.23 -10.21 -9.58
N GLU A 172 19.78 -10.21 -10.83
CA GLU A 172 20.63 -9.97 -12.00
C GLU A 172 20.52 -8.52 -12.44
N THR A 173 21.65 -7.89 -12.76
CA THR A 173 21.66 -6.51 -13.25
C THR A 173 20.95 -6.42 -14.60
N ILE A 174 20.05 -5.46 -14.75
CA ILE A 174 19.30 -5.20 -15.97
C ILE A 174 19.28 -3.71 -16.26
N GLU A 175 19.36 -3.33 -17.54
CA GLU A 175 19.21 -1.92 -17.91
C GLU A 175 17.74 -1.47 -17.75
N PRO A 176 17.48 -0.22 -17.32
CA PRO A 176 16.14 0.35 -17.21
C PRO A 176 15.22 0.11 -18.42
N VAL A 177 15.76 0.28 -19.63
CA VAL A 177 15.01 0.10 -20.88
C VAL A 177 14.60 -1.37 -21.08
N GLU A 178 15.49 -2.30 -20.73
CA GLU A 178 15.20 -3.73 -20.86
C GLU A 178 14.21 -4.19 -19.78
N LEU A 179 14.31 -3.67 -18.55
CA LEU A 179 13.32 -3.92 -17.51
C LEU A 179 11.91 -3.50 -17.98
N LEU A 180 11.77 -2.33 -18.60
CA LEU A 180 10.48 -1.84 -19.09
C LEU A 180 9.88 -2.76 -20.16
N LYS A 181 10.72 -3.38 -21.01
CA LYS A 181 10.26 -4.39 -21.98
C LYS A 181 9.80 -5.67 -21.29
N VAL A 182 10.58 -6.19 -20.35
CA VAL A 182 10.20 -7.38 -19.57
C VAL A 182 8.87 -7.16 -18.86
N LEU A 183 8.69 -6.01 -18.19
CA LEU A 183 7.45 -5.70 -17.49
C LEU A 183 6.25 -5.48 -18.42
N SER A 184 6.48 -5.11 -19.68
CA SER A 184 5.40 -4.97 -20.67
C SER A 184 4.85 -6.33 -21.14
N GLN A 185 5.64 -7.39 -21.00
CA GLN A 185 5.30 -8.77 -21.37
C GLN A 185 4.82 -9.60 -20.17
N ASP A 186 4.99 -9.06 -18.95
CA ASP A 186 4.58 -9.71 -17.70
C ASP A 186 3.18 -9.22 -17.28
N ASP A 187 2.23 -10.15 -17.21
CA ASP A 187 0.88 -9.91 -16.71
C ASP A 187 0.74 -10.27 -15.22
N GLY A 188 1.83 -10.71 -14.59
CA GLY A 188 1.87 -11.20 -13.23
C GLY A 188 2.10 -10.13 -12.17
N LEU A 189 2.29 -10.61 -10.95
CA LEU A 189 2.72 -9.81 -9.82
C LEU A 189 4.25 -9.76 -9.78
N CYS A 190 4.77 -8.60 -9.40
CA CYS A 190 6.17 -8.34 -9.13
C CYS A 190 6.31 -7.76 -7.73
N ILE A 191 7.45 -8.02 -7.09
CA ILE A 191 7.88 -7.26 -5.93
C ILE A 191 8.76 -6.12 -6.44
N ILE A 192 8.45 -4.88 -6.08
CA ILE A 192 9.33 -3.73 -6.30
C ILE A 192 9.87 -3.24 -4.97
N GLN A 193 11.19 -3.14 -4.89
CA GLN A 193 11.94 -2.67 -3.73
C GLN A 193 12.85 -1.51 -4.12
N ILE A 194 12.89 -0.46 -3.32
CA ILE A 194 13.68 0.76 -3.58
C ILE A 194 14.67 0.99 -2.45
N GLU A 195 15.94 1.14 -2.81
CA GLU A 195 17.02 1.56 -1.92
C GLU A 195 17.52 2.93 -2.36
N THR A 196 17.28 3.93 -1.51
CA THR A 196 17.76 5.30 -1.75
C THR A 196 19.22 5.44 -1.41
N ILE A 197 19.88 6.41 -2.04
CA ILE A 197 21.21 6.85 -1.62
C ILE A 197 21.10 7.33 -0.17
N THR A 198 21.86 6.71 0.74
CA THR A 198 22.02 7.22 2.10
C THR A 198 22.82 8.50 1.96
N GLU A 199 22.18 9.67 2.06
CA GLU A 199 22.92 10.90 2.29
C GLU A 199 23.62 10.75 3.65
N LEU A 200 24.95 10.76 3.61
CA LEU A 200 25.82 10.89 4.79
C LEU A 200 25.57 12.23 5.49
#